data_AF-A0A2V6E2W4-F1
#
_entry.id   AF-A0A2V6E2W4-F1
#
_cell.length_a   1.000
_cell.length_b   1.000
_cell.length_c   1.000
_cell.angle_alpha   90.00
_cell.angle_beta   90.00
_cell.angle_gamma   90.00
#
_symmetry.space_group_name_H-M   'P 1'
#
loop_
_entity.id
_entity.type
_entity.pdbx_description
1 polymer ?
#
loop_
_entity_poly.entity_id
_entity_poly.type
_entity_poly.pdbx_seq_one_letter_code
_entity_poly.pdbx_strand_id
1 'polypeptide(L)' 'MSFTFSAGEKFAQQLDAEDPLRSFRDRFHLPVGANDEPLIYFAGNSLGLMPKSAKQIVEQELEDWA' A
#
# COMPACT_ATOMS: atom_id res chain seq x y z
N MET A 1 -16.78 -20.65 10.34
CA MET A 1 -15.59 -20.28 11.13
C MET A 1 -16.02 -19.27 12.18
N SER A 2 -15.68 -19.49 13.45
CA SER A 2 -15.88 -18.49 14.51
C SER A 2 -14.59 -17.69 14.62
N PHE A 3 -14.63 -16.40 14.29
CA PHE A 3 -13.50 -15.49 14.52
C PHE A 3 -13.71 -14.81 15.86
N THR A 4 -12.80 -15.04 16.81
CA THR A 4 -12.78 -14.30 18.07
C THR A 4 -11.91 -13.07 17.89
N PHE A 5 -12.51 -11.89 18.01
CA PHE A 5 -11.80 -10.62 17.96
C PHE A 5 -10.91 -10.41 19.21
N SER A 6 -9.77 -9.73 19.03
CA SER A 6 -8.91 -9.23 20.11
C SER A 6 -8.28 -7.89 19.72
N ALA A 7 -8.11 -6.97 20.68
CA ALA A 7 -7.55 -5.64 20.41
C ALA A 7 -6.01 -5.56 20.50
N GLY A 8 -5.32 -6.70 20.69
CA GLY A 8 -3.87 -6.74 20.86
C GLY A 8 -3.08 -6.72 19.55
N GLU A 9 -1.84 -6.21 19.59
CA GLU A 9 -0.94 -6.12 18.42
C GLU A 9 -0.74 -7.48 17.72
N LYS A 10 -0.55 -8.56 18.48
CA LYS A 10 -0.38 -9.92 17.93
C LYS A 10 -1.56 -10.35 17.05
N PHE A 11 -2.77 -9.91 17.40
CA PHE A 11 -3.96 -10.21 16.62
C PHE A 11 -3.92 -9.47 15.28
N ALA A 12 -3.52 -8.20 15.26
CA ALA A 12 -3.35 -7.44 14.03
C ALA A 12 -2.25 -8.05 13.13
N GLN A 13 -1.09 -8.40 13.70
CA GLN A 13 0.00 -9.05 12.97
C GLN A 13 -0.42 -10.39 12.34
N GLN A 14 -1.24 -11.17 13.04
CA GLN A 14 -1.80 -12.40 12.49
C GLN A 14 -2.71 -12.12 11.29
N LEU A 15 -3.61 -11.15 11.41
CA LEU A 15 -4.50 -10.75 10.31
C LEU A 15 -3.71 -10.23 9.09
N ASP A 16 -2.65 -9.45 9.31
CA ASP A 16 -1.75 -9.00 8.23
C ASP A 16 -1.04 -10.18 7.54
N ALA A 17 -0.65 -11.21 8.30
CA ALA A 17 0.02 -12.39 7.75
C ALA A 17 -0.93 -13.30 6.95
N GLU A 18 -2.21 -13.34 7.33
CA GLU A 18 -3.26 -14.15 6.69
C GLU A 18 -3.93 -13.42 5.50
N ASP A 19 -3.70 -12.12 5.32
CA ASP A 19 -4.29 -11.35 4.22
C ASP A 19 -3.77 -11.81 2.84
N PRO A 20 -4.63 -12.41 1.98
CA PRO A 20 -4.23 -12.83 0.65
C PRO A 20 -3.86 -11.65 -0.28
N LEU A 21 -4.25 -10.42 0.08
CA LEU A 21 -3.95 -9.20 -0.67
C LEU A 21 -2.71 -8.44 -0.17
N ARG A 22 -2.04 -8.93 0.88
CA ARG A 22 -0.89 -8.26 1.51
C ARG A 22 0.16 -7.78 0.50
N SER A 23 0.45 -8.60 -0.52
CA SER A 23 1.45 -8.31 -1.55
C SER A 23 1.10 -7.10 -2.44
N PHE A 24 -0.17 -6.69 -2.50
CA PHE A 24 -0.57 -5.51 -3.26
C PHE A 24 -0.01 -4.22 -2.65
N ARG A 25 0.26 -4.20 -1.33
CA ARG A 25 0.90 -3.06 -0.67
C ARG A 25 2.22 -2.68 -1.34
N ASP A 26 2.98 -3.67 -1.79
CA ASP A 26 4.28 -3.47 -2.44
C ASP A 26 4.17 -2.84 -3.84
N ARG A 27 2.96 -2.70 -4.39
CA ARG A 27 2.71 -2.10 -5.71
C ARG A 27 2.57 -0.58 -5.66
N PHE A 28 2.60 0.03 -4.47
CA PHE A 28 2.38 1.47 -4.28
C PHE A 28 3.61 2.16 -3.67
N HIS A 29 3.73 3.46 -3.92
CA HIS A 29 4.65 4.32 -3.18
C HIS A 29 4.01 4.76 -1.87
N LEU A 30 4.51 4.23 -0.75
CA LEU A 30 4.10 4.64 0.59
C LEU A 30 4.86 5.91 0.99
N PRO A 31 4.19 6.97 1.46
CA PRO A 31 4.86 8.12 2.05
C PRO A 31 5.68 7.68 3.27
N VAL A 32 6.89 8.20 3.40
CA VAL A 32 7.78 7.93 4.54
C VAL A 32 7.89 9.16 5.44
N GLY A 33 8.00 8.92 6.75
CA GLY A 33 8.21 9.95 7.75
C GLY A 33 9.68 10.32 7.91
N ALA A 34 9.99 11.12 8.94
CA ALA A 34 11.36 11.60 9.22
C ALA A 34 12.39 10.49 9.51
N ASN A 35 11.94 9.29 9.86
CA ASN A 35 12.78 8.13 10.18
C ASN A 35 12.77 7.06 9.06
N ASP A 36 12.37 7.43 7.84
CA ASP A 36 12.16 6.50 6.71
C ASP A 36 11.08 5.42 6.91
N GLU A 37 10.36 5.47 8.04
CA GLU A 37 9.23 4.59 8.33
C GLU A 37 7.97 4.99 7.53
N PRO A 38 7.21 4.03 6.97
CA PRO A 38 5.95 4.32 6.29
C PRO A 38 4.95 5.03 7.20
N LEU A 39 4.34 6.10 6.69
CA LEU A 39 3.24 6.79 7.36
C LEU A 39 1.94 5.96 7.31
N ILE A 40 1.08 6.16 8.31
CA ILE A 40 -0.29 5.65 8.30
C ILE A 40 -1.14 6.57 7.44
N TYR A 41 -1.43 6.14 6.20
CA TYR A 41 -2.13 6.94 5.21
C TYR A 41 -3.59 6.51 5.05
N PHE A 42 -4.49 7.16 5.79
CA PHE A 42 -5.95 6.95 5.75
C PHE A 42 -6.70 8.01 4.92
N ALA A 43 -6.02 8.66 3.97
CA ALA A 43 -6.61 9.67 3.08
C ALA A 43 -6.74 9.18 1.62
N GLY A 44 -6.62 7.87 1.39
CA GLY A 44 -6.69 7.25 0.05
C GLY A 44 -8.03 7.43 -0.67
N ASN A 45 -9.08 7.80 0.05
CA ASN A 45 -10.39 8.15 -0.49
C ASN A 45 -10.42 9.51 -1.20
N SER A 46 -9.49 10.41 -0.88
CA SER A 46 -9.35 11.72 -1.53
C SER A 46 -8.28 11.68 -2.60
N LEU A 47 -7.08 11.21 -2.23
CA LEU A 47 -5.97 11.04 -3.15
C LEU A 47 -5.33 9.68 -2.93
N GLY A 48 -5.51 8.79 -3.91
CA GLY A 48 -4.91 7.46 -3.91
C GLY A 48 -3.38 7.53 -3.96
N LEU A 49 -2.73 6.54 -3.35
CA LEU A 49 -1.28 6.39 -3.48
C LEU A 49 -0.91 6.07 -4.93
N MET A 50 0.23 6.59 -5.39
CA MET A 50 0.71 6.34 -6.74
C MET A 50 1.10 4.86 -6.89
N PRO A 51 0.52 4.12 -7.86
CA PRO A 51 1.02 2.80 -8.24
C PRO A 51 2.42 2.93 -8.84
N LYS A 52 3.34 2.01 -8.52
CA LYS A 52 4.71 2.00 -9.06
C LYS A 52 4.75 1.93 -10.60
N SER A 53 3.74 1.31 -11.22
CA SER A 53 3.60 1.21 -12.67
C SER A 53 3.20 2.53 -13.35
N ALA A 54 2.66 3.51 -12.61
CA ALA A 54 2.16 4.75 -13.20
C ALA A 54 3.28 5.52 -13.92
N LYS A 55 4.48 5.54 -13.33
CA LYS A 55 5.66 6.16 -13.95
C LYS A 55 5.98 5.54 -15.32
N GLN A 56 6.08 4.21 -15.37
CA GLN A 56 6.42 3.48 -16.60
C GLN A 56 5.41 3.72 -17.72
N ILE A 57 4.12 3.75 -17.38
CA ILE A 57 3.05 3.99 -18.37
C ILE A 57 3.14 5.41 -18.92
N VAL A 58 3.35 6.41 -18.06
CA VAL A 58 3.51 7.80 -18.51
C VAL A 58 4.76 7.97 -19.37
N GLU A 59 5.88 7.34 -19.00
CA GLU A 59 7.12 7.36 -19.79
C GLU A 59 6.91 6.76 -21.18
N GLN A 60 6.19 5.64 -21.30
CA GLN A 60 5.88 5.02 -22.59
C GLN A 60 5.12 5.98 -23.53
N GLU A 61 4.07 6.66 -23.03
CA GLU A 61 3.29 7.59 -23.84
C GLU A 61 4.11 8.81 -24.30
N LEU A 62 5.09 9.24 -23.50
CA LEU A 62 6.00 10.32 -23.88
C LEU A 62 7.02 9.88 -24.94
N GLU A 63 7.51 8.64 -24.85
CA GLU A 63 8.40 8.05 -25.87
C GLU A 63 7.67 7.86 -27.20
N ASP A 64 6.43 7.38 -27.17
CA ASP A 64 5.62 7.17 -28.38
C ASP A 64 5.31 8.49 -29.12
N TRP A 65 5.39 9.62 -28.43
CA TRP A 65 5.17 10.95 -29.02
C TRP A 65 6.43 11.54 -29.69
N ALA A 66 7.64 11.13 -29.29
CA ALA A 66 8.91 11.71 -29.77
C ALA A 66 9.28 11.28 -31.20
#